data_AF-A0A7Y3F3F4-F1
#
_entry.id   AF-A0A7Y3F3F4-F1
#
_cell.length_a   1.000
_cell.length_b   1.000
_cell.length_c   1.000
_cell.angle_alpha   90.00
_cell.angle_beta   90.00
_cell.angle_gamma   90.00
#
_symmetry.space_group_name_H-M   'P 1'
#
loop_
_entity.id
_entity.type
_entity.pdbx_description
1 polymer ?
#
loop_
_entity_poly.entity_id
_entity_poly.type
_entity_poly.pdbx_seq_one_letter_code
_entity_poly.pdbx_strand_id
1 'polypeptide(L)' 'GNIRYRGPDKNLEKEALRIIEKLPRMTPGKQRARAVRVPFSIPITFKLQ' A
#
# COMPACT_ATOMS: atom_id res chain seq x y z
N GLY A 1 8.76 -3.30 -7.23
CA GLY A 1 8.62 -2.66 -5.91
C GLY A 1 8.21 -3.74 -4.94
N ASN A 2 8.88 -3.89 -3.80
CA ASN A 2 8.58 -4.95 -2.84
C ASN A 2 7.37 -4.54 -1.99
N ILE A 3 6.15 -4.90 -2.43
CA ILE A 3 4.90 -4.67 -1.68
C ILE A 3 4.72 -5.89 -0.77
N ARG A 4 4.74 -5.65 0.55
CA ARG A 4 4.52 -6.70 1.55
C ARG A 4 3.09 -6.56 2.06
N TYR A 5 2.29 -7.60 1.87
CA TYR A 5 0.94 -7.72 2.40
C TYR A 5 0.85 -9.01 3.22
N ARG A 6 0.03 -8.99 4.26
CA ARG A 6 -0.22 -10.14 5.14
C ARG A 6 -1.69 -10.08 5.54
N GLY A 7 -2.49 -11.02 5.05
CA GLY A 7 -3.90 -11.16 5.39
C GLY A 7 -4.23 -12.57 5.89
N PRO A 8 -5.38 -12.76 6.56
CA PRO A 8 -5.85 -14.08 6.95
C PRO A 8 -6.32 -14.92 5.75
N ASP A 9 -6.78 -14.27 4.66
CA ASP A 9 -7.39 -14.92 3.50
C ASP A 9 -6.78 -14.46 2.16
N LYS A 10 -6.50 -15.42 1.27
CA LYS A 10 -5.92 -15.16 -0.07
C LYS A 10 -6.81 -14.28 -0.96
N ASN A 11 -8.13 -14.34 -0.78
CA ASN A 11 -9.07 -13.51 -1.56
C ASN A 11 -8.97 -12.02 -1.15
N LEU A 12 -8.82 -11.76 0.14
CA LEU A 12 -8.64 -10.40 0.67
C LEU A 12 -7.27 -9.83 0.24
N GLU A 13 -6.24 -10.66 0.18
CA GLU A 13 -4.92 -10.27 -0.34
C GLU A 13 -4.97 -9.86 -1.82
N LYS A 14 -5.71 -10.59 -2.66
CA LYS A 14 -5.90 -10.23 -4.08
C LYS A 14 -6.58 -8.88 -4.23
N GLU A 15 -7.62 -8.62 -3.44
CA GLU A 15 -8.32 -7.34 -3.45
C GLU A 15 -7.44 -6.20 -2.93
N ALA A 16 -6.64 -6.44 -1.89
CA ALA A 16 -5.66 -5.47 -1.38
C ALA A 16 -4.61 -5.13 -2.46
N LEU A 17 -4.07 -6.12 -3.16
CA LEU A 17 -3.12 -5.91 -4.25
C LEU A 17 -3.74 -5.06 -5.36
N ARG A 18 -4.96 -5.41 -5.79
CA ARG A 18 -5.70 -4.66 -6.81
C ARG A 18 -5.93 -3.20 -6.42
N ILE A 19 -6.24 -2.93 -5.15
CA ILE A 19 -6.40 -1.56 -4.65
C ILE A 19 -5.07 -0.82 -4.72
N ILE A 20 -3.98 -1.43 -4.23
CA ILE A 20 -2.65 -0.81 -4.23
C ILE A 20 -2.14 -0.53 -5.65
N GLU A 21 -2.40 -1.43 -6.60
CA GLU A 21 -2.05 -1.24 -8.02
C GLU A 21 -2.84 -0.10 -8.68
N LYS A 22 -4.07 0.14 -8.24
CA LYS A 22 -4.90 1.26 -8.71
C LYS A 22 -4.55 2.60 -8.05
N LEU A 23 -3.76 2.60 -6.98
CA LEU A 23 -3.38 3.85 -6.34
C LEU A 23 -2.48 4.68 -7.26
N PRO A 24 -2.68 6.01 -7.32
CA PRO A 24 -1.80 6.88 -8.08
C PRO A 24 -0.38 6.82 -7.54
N ARG A 25 0.62 7.04 -8.40
CA ARG A 25 2.02 7.11 -7.99
C ARG A 25 2.17 8.16 -6.89
N MET A 26 2.46 7.71 -5.67
CA MET A 26 2.63 8.60 -4.53
C MET A 26 3.87 9.47 -4.72
N THR A 27 3.71 10.78 -4.52
CA THR A 27 4.82 11.73 -4.59
C THR A 27 5.73 11.49 -3.38
N PRO A 28 7.04 11.23 -3.56
CA PRO A 28 7.96 11.03 -2.45
C PRO A 28 8.07 12.30 -1.60
N GLY A 29 8.20 12.12 -0.29
CA GLY A 29 8.47 13.22 0.63
C GLY A 29 9.80 13.89 0.31
N LYS A 30 9.89 15.21 0.49
CA LYS A 30 11.15 15.95 0.34
C LYS A 30 11.73 16.24 1.72
N GLN A 31 12.95 15.77 1.97
CA GLN A 31 13.72 16.14 3.17
C GLN A 31 14.95 16.91 2.72
N ARG A 32 15.10 18.17 3.17
CA ARG A 32 16.24 19.04 2.82
C ARG A 32 16.49 19.10 1.30
N ALA A 33 15.43 19.32 0.52
CA ALA A 33 15.43 19.33 -0.95
C ALA A 33 15.81 18.01 -1.66
N ARG A 34 16.03 16.91 -0.93
CA ARG A 34 16.25 15.58 -1.51
C ARG A 34 14.96 14.75 -1.45
N ALA A 35 14.66 14.02 -2.52
CA ALA A 35 13.55 13.08 -2.52
C ALA A 35 13.91 11.88 -1.64
N VAL A 36 13.12 11.65 -0.59
CA VAL A 36 13.30 10.54 0.34
C VAL A 36 12.19 9.52 0.12
N ARG A 37 12.56 8.23 0.17
CA ARG A 37 11.59 7.15 0.09
C ARG A 37 10.82 7.08 1.41
N VAL A 38 9.57 7.53 1.39
CA VAL A 38 8.66 7.44 2.54
C VAL A 38 7.95 6.08 2.49
N PRO A 39 8.14 5.20 3.49
CA PRO A 39 7.30 4.02 3.62
C PRO A 39 5.89 4.44 4.04
N PHE A 40 4.88 4.03 3.26
CA PHE A 40 3.48 4.25 3.60
C PHE A 40 2.86 2.93 4.09
N SER A 41 2.17 3.00 5.23
CA SER A 41 1.38 1.89 5.78
C SER A 41 -0.08 2.29 5.75
N ILE A 42 -0.84 1.73 4.81
CA ILE A 42 -2.27 1.98 4.67
C ILE A 42 -3.03 0.80 5.32
N PRO A 43 -3.74 1.00 6.44
CA PRO A 43 -4.54 -0.07 7.03
C PRO A 43 -5.76 -0.36 6.15
N ILE A 44 -5.88 -1.61 5.68
CA ILE A 44 -7.06 -2.08 4.93
C ILE A 44 -7.87 -2.98 5.87
N THR A 45 -9.04 -2.50 6.28
CA THR A 45 -9.96 -3.26 7.13
C THR A 45 -11.06 -3.85 6.27
N PHE A 46 -11.05 -5.18 6.13
CA PHE A 46 -12.13 -5.90 5.47
C PHE A 46 -13.23 -6.20 6.50
N LYS A 47 -14.47 -5.79 6.20
CA LYS A 47 -15.65 -6.25 6.93
C LYS A 47 -16.30 -7.36 6.11
N LEU A 48 -16.29 -8.58 6.65
CA LEU A 48 -17.15 -9.65 6.17
C LEU A 48 -18.57 -9.34 6.66
N GLN A 49 -19.54 -9.24 5.75
CA GLN A 49 -20.95 -9.33 6.10
C GLN A 49 -21.36 -10.80 6.19
#